data_AF-M7YJT4-F1
#
_entry.id   AF-M7YJT4-F1
#
_cell.length_a   1.000
_cell.length_b   1.000
_cell.length_c   1.000
_cell.angle_alpha   90.00
_cell.angle_beta   90.00
_cell.angle_gamma   90.00
#
_symmetry.space_group_name_H-M   'P 1'
#
loop_
_entity.id
_entity.type
_entity.pdbx_description
1 polymer ?
#
loop_
_entity_poly.entity_id
_entity_poly.type
_entity_poly.pdbx_seq_one_letter_code
_entity_poly.pdbx_strand_id
1 'polypeptide(L)'
;MVHATQTTVPKTEHVLGMQVSGSGVDFHLAIQVPTLIGQNVERCLLDAFRGGDDGDDDDGAHLPSPLSGNGKWNDLFWVVHPGGRQILDNIDKVLQLEPEKLGASRHVLREYGNMSGATIVFVLDELRRRRSLLPEWGAMLAFGPGVTIETMLYARVYEGGGQIILESQKMKACKEGLALALERTTCPIQVELDCSEAVVMLN
;
A
#
# COMPACT_ATOMS: atom_id res chain seq x y z
N MET A 1 -13.15 0.78 9.50
CA MET A 1 -12.15 -0.01 10.26
C MET A 1 -10.90 -0.14 9.40
N VAL A 2 -9.73 0.20 9.94
CA VAL A 2 -8.43 0.13 9.26
C VAL A 2 -7.47 -0.68 10.12
N HIS A 3 -6.76 -1.63 9.53
CA HIS A 3 -5.71 -2.40 10.19
C HIS A 3 -4.42 -2.31 9.38
N ALA A 4 -3.28 -2.08 10.03
CA ALA A 4 -2.00 -1.90 9.36
C ALA A 4 -0.88 -2.67 10.07
N THR A 5 -0.14 -3.43 9.27
CA THR A 5 1.03 -4.22 9.68
C THR A 5 2.24 -3.86 8.83
N GLN A 6 3.42 -4.14 9.38
CA GLN A 6 4.68 -3.98 8.68
C GLN A 6 5.52 -5.24 8.93
N THR A 7 6.11 -5.78 7.87
CA THR A 7 6.98 -6.95 7.97
C THR A 7 8.28 -6.68 7.24
N THR A 8 9.40 -6.74 7.95
CA THR A 8 10.73 -6.71 7.35
C THR A 8 11.21 -8.12 7.08
N VAL A 9 11.56 -8.43 5.83
CA VAL A 9 12.07 -9.74 5.44
C VAL A 9 13.49 -9.90 6.01
N PRO A 10 13.76 -10.91 6.86
CA PRO A 10 15.06 -11.03 7.52
C PRO A 10 16.23 -11.15 6.54
N LYS A 11 17.36 -10.52 6.86
CA LYS A 11 18.62 -10.63 6.09
C LYS A 11 18.51 -10.08 4.66
N THR A 12 17.67 -9.08 4.43
CA THR A 12 17.50 -8.46 3.10
C THR A 12 17.87 -6.98 3.06
N GLU A 13 18.65 -6.51 4.04
CA GLU A 13 19.12 -5.12 4.17
C GLU A 13 19.97 -4.68 2.98
N HIS A 14 20.67 -5.64 2.37
CA HIS A 14 21.51 -5.45 1.18
C HIS A 14 20.74 -5.55 -0.13
N VAL A 15 19.44 -5.87 -0.11
CA VAL A 15 18.64 -6.11 -1.31
C VAL A 15 17.96 -4.83 -1.77
N LEU A 16 17.41 -4.06 -0.83
CA LEU A 16 16.82 -2.75 -1.06
C LEU A 16 17.32 -1.82 0.02
N GLY A 17 18.16 -0.87 -0.37
CA GLY A 17 18.87 0.03 0.54
C GLY A 17 18.79 1.47 0.08
N MET A 18 18.84 2.37 1.06
CA MET A 18 18.93 3.81 0.85
C MET A 18 20.01 4.34 1.77
N GLN A 19 21.00 5.05 1.22
CA GLN A 19 22.09 5.65 1.98
C GLN A 19 22.20 7.14 1.66
N VAL A 20 22.32 7.95 2.70
CA VAL A 20 22.58 9.39 2.52
C VAL A 20 24.09 9.58 2.39
N SER A 21 24.50 10.27 1.33
CA SER A 21 25.89 10.62 1.06
C SER A 21 26.03 12.14 0.89
N GLY A 22 27.28 12.63 0.83
CA GLY A 22 27.55 14.06 0.62
C GLY A 22 27.00 14.61 -0.70
N SER A 23 26.65 13.73 -1.65
CA SER A 23 26.07 14.06 -2.96
C SER A 23 24.56 13.83 -3.06
N GLY A 24 23.90 13.34 -2.00
CA GLY A 24 22.46 13.12 -1.99
C GLY A 24 22.05 11.79 -1.37
N VAL A 25 21.17 11.07 -2.05
CA VAL A 25 20.64 9.78 -1.59
C VAL A 25 20.96 8.71 -2.63
N ASP A 26 21.76 7.73 -2.23
CA ASP A 26 22.15 6.58 -3.03
C ASP A 26 21.17 5.43 -2.78
N PHE A 27 20.56 4.94 -3.87
CA PHE A 27 19.65 3.81 -3.84
C PHE A 27 20.36 2.54 -4.31
N HIS A 28 20.24 1.48 -3.52
CA HIS A 28 20.68 0.14 -3.89
C HIS A 28 19.46 -0.74 -4.14
N LEU A 29 19.29 -1.23 -5.37
CA LEU A 29 18.21 -2.12 -5.76
C LEU A 29 18.78 -3.39 -6.39
N ALA A 30 18.63 -4.51 -5.69
CA ALA A 30 19.00 -5.82 -6.19
C ALA A 30 17.88 -6.44 -7.03
N ILE A 31 18.23 -7.27 -8.01
CA ILE A 31 17.26 -7.91 -8.93
C ILE A 31 16.27 -8.84 -8.23
N GLN A 32 16.57 -9.26 -7.00
CA GLN A 32 15.76 -10.17 -6.19
C GLN A 32 14.53 -9.50 -5.56
N VAL A 33 14.45 -8.16 -5.53
CA VAL A 33 13.35 -7.42 -4.88
C VAL A 33 11.95 -7.93 -5.28
N PRO A 34 11.61 -8.09 -6.58
CA PRO A 34 10.27 -8.54 -6.97
C PRO A 34 9.94 -9.95 -6.48
N THR A 35 10.92 -10.86 -6.52
CA THR A 35 10.76 -12.25 -6.06
C THR A 35 10.57 -12.30 -4.55
N LEU A 36 11.35 -11.53 -3.78
CA LEU A 36 11.23 -11.48 -2.33
C LEU A 36 9.88 -10.90 -1.88
N ILE A 37 9.39 -9.86 -2.56
CA ILE A 37 8.04 -9.34 -2.34
C ILE A 37 7.00 -10.44 -2.62
N GLY A 38 7.08 -11.08 -3.79
CA GLY A 38 6.16 -12.16 -4.17
C GLY A 38 6.15 -13.34 -3.19
N GLN A 39 7.30 -13.72 -2.64
CA GLN A 39 7.42 -14.81 -1.66
C GLN A 39 6.78 -14.51 -0.29
N ASN A 40 6.61 -13.23 0.06
CA ASN A 40 6.16 -12.83 1.39
C ASN A 40 4.79 -12.15 1.41
N VAL A 41 4.32 -11.60 0.27
CA VAL A 41 3.09 -10.78 0.21
C VAL A 41 1.85 -11.51 0.71
N GLU A 42 1.67 -12.79 0.35
CA GLU A 42 0.49 -13.54 0.79
C GLU A 42 0.48 -13.73 2.30
N ARG A 43 1.64 -14.03 2.90
CA ARG A 43 1.77 -14.17 4.35
C ARG A 43 1.50 -12.83 5.05
N CYS A 44 2.06 -11.73 4.58
CA CYS A 44 1.82 -10.40 5.16
C CYS A 44 0.33 -10.02 5.14
N LEU A 45 -0.38 -10.34 4.06
CA LEU A 45 -1.82 -10.14 3.96
C LEU A 45 -2.57 -11.00 4.98
N LEU A 46 -2.25 -12.29 5.07
CA LEU A 46 -2.88 -13.20 6.03
C LEU A 46 -2.65 -12.75 7.48
N ASP A 47 -1.44 -12.31 7.81
CA ASP A 47 -1.09 -11.82 9.14
C ASP A 47 -1.83 -10.51 9.47
N ALA A 48 -2.01 -9.63 8.48
CA ALA A 48 -2.84 -8.42 8.62
C ALA A 48 -4.32 -8.74 8.85
N PHE A 49 -4.88 -9.78 8.21
CA PHE A 49 -6.27 -10.20 8.46
C PHE A 49 -6.44 -10.86 9.84
N ARG A 50 -5.38 -11.45 10.39
CA ARG A 50 -5.40 -12.12 11.70
C ARG A 50 -5.30 -11.15 12.88
N GLY A 51 -4.83 -9.92 12.65
CA GLY A 51 -4.66 -8.90 13.68
C GLY A 51 -3.21 -8.72 14.18
N GLY A 52 -2.23 -9.38 13.56
CA GLY A 52 -0.83 -9.38 14.02
C GLY A 52 -0.60 -10.30 15.22
N ASP A 53 0.52 -11.01 15.22
CA ASP A 53 1.03 -11.83 16.34
C ASP A 53 2.06 -11.01 17.15
N ASP A 54 1.79 -9.71 17.32
CA ASP A 54 2.58 -8.86 18.19
C ASP A 54 1.99 -9.03 19.59
N GLY A 55 2.54 -10.00 20.33
CA GLY A 55 2.11 -10.32 21.68
C GLY A 55 2.23 -9.14 22.65
N ASP A 56 1.14 -8.41 22.82
CA ASP A 56 0.67 -7.75 24.03
C ASP A 56 -0.71 -7.15 23.68
N ASP A 57 -1.68 -7.34 24.59
CA ASP A 57 -3.08 -6.90 24.54
C ASP A 57 -4.09 -7.85 23.87
N ASP A 58 -4.68 -8.68 24.74
CA ASP A 58 -5.88 -9.51 24.60
C ASP A 58 -7.13 -8.65 24.35
N ASP A 59 -7.27 -8.15 23.13
CA ASP A 59 -8.55 -7.73 22.56
C ASP A 59 -8.64 -8.36 21.17
N GLY A 60 -8.98 -9.65 21.13
CA GLY A 60 -9.05 -10.52 19.94
C GLY A 60 -10.06 -10.07 18.87
N ALA A 61 -9.85 -8.89 18.28
CA ALA A 61 -10.52 -8.39 17.11
C ALA A 61 -9.99 -9.13 15.88
N HIS A 62 -10.35 -10.41 15.77
CA HIS A 62 -10.30 -11.10 14.49
C HIS A 62 -11.19 -10.33 13.51
N LEU A 63 -10.56 -9.65 12.56
CA LEU A 63 -11.27 -9.07 11.44
C LEU A 63 -12.08 -10.21 10.79
N PRO A 64 -13.41 -10.08 10.59
CA PRO A 64 -14.17 -11.13 9.92
C PRO A 64 -13.50 -11.34 8.57
N SER A 65 -12.86 -12.50 8.39
CA SER A 65 -12.13 -12.79 7.16
C SER A 65 -13.13 -12.66 6.00
N PRO A 66 -13.00 -11.64 5.13
CA PRO A 66 -13.87 -11.54 3.96
C PRO A 66 -13.59 -12.69 2.97
N LEU A 67 -12.55 -13.47 3.25
CA LEU A 67 -11.98 -14.50 2.42
C LEU A 67 -12.59 -15.87 2.79
N SER A 68 -13.78 -16.18 2.26
CA SER A 68 -14.33 -17.54 2.25
C SER A 68 -14.53 -18.01 0.81
N GLY A 69 -13.66 -18.92 0.33
CA GLY A 69 -13.77 -19.56 -1.00
C GLY A 69 -12.52 -19.47 -1.89
N ASN A 70 -12.56 -20.14 -3.05
CA ASN A 70 -11.53 -20.03 -4.10
C ASN A 70 -11.75 -18.72 -4.87
N GLY A 71 -10.87 -17.73 -4.71
CA GLY A 71 -11.04 -16.38 -5.29
C GLY A 71 -10.83 -15.22 -4.31
N LYS A 72 -10.53 -15.52 -3.04
CA LYS A 72 -10.39 -14.58 -1.92
C LYS A 72 -9.79 -13.20 -2.24
N TRP A 73 -8.68 -13.14 -2.98
CA TRP A 73 -7.95 -11.89 -3.23
C TRP A 73 -8.64 -11.00 -4.27
N ASN A 74 -9.50 -11.59 -5.11
CA ASN A 74 -10.28 -10.88 -6.12
C ASN A 74 -11.57 -10.28 -5.56
N ASP A 75 -11.92 -10.49 -4.30
CA ASP A 75 -13.02 -9.74 -3.67
C ASP A 75 -12.57 -8.38 -3.15
N LEU A 76 -11.25 -8.11 -3.17
CA LEU A 76 -10.67 -6.85 -2.72
C LEU A 76 -10.45 -5.88 -3.89
N PHE A 77 -10.43 -4.58 -3.57
CA PHE A 77 -9.70 -3.61 -4.40
C PHE A 77 -8.28 -3.42 -3.90
N TRP A 78 -7.40 -3.03 -4.81
CA TRP A 78 -5.97 -3.05 -4.60
C TRP A 78 -5.32 -1.70 -4.84
N VAL A 79 -4.52 -1.27 -3.87
CA VAL A 79 -3.64 -0.11 -3.96
C VAL A 79 -2.21 -0.60 -3.75
N VAL A 80 -1.51 -0.94 -4.85
CA VAL A 80 -0.15 -1.47 -4.75
C VAL A 80 0.85 -0.41 -5.20
N HIS A 81 1.85 -0.11 -4.38
CA HIS A 81 2.97 0.76 -4.74
C HIS A 81 3.71 0.14 -5.95
N PRO A 82 3.72 0.80 -7.11
CA PRO A 82 4.33 0.22 -8.29
C PRO A 82 5.82 0.59 -8.34
N GLY A 83 6.65 -0.05 -7.50
CA GLY A 83 8.10 0.20 -7.50
C GLY A 83 8.79 -0.20 -8.81
N GLY A 84 8.15 -1.08 -9.59
CA GLY A 84 8.52 -1.47 -10.93
C GLY A 84 7.54 -2.51 -11.50
N ARG A 85 7.58 -2.74 -12.82
CA ARG A 85 6.64 -3.64 -13.50
C ARG A 85 6.66 -5.06 -12.93
N GLN A 86 7.85 -5.58 -12.65
CA GLN A 86 8.03 -6.94 -12.12
C GLN A 86 7.44 -7.11 -10.71
N ILE A 87 7.33 -6.05 -9.91
CA ILE A 87 6.68 -6.12 -8.59
C ILE A 87 5.20 -6.42 -8.76
N LEU A 88 4.51 -5.66 -9.62
CA LEU A 88 3.10 -5.87 -9.93
C LEU A 88 2.86 -7.25 -10.53
N ASP A 89 3.71 -7.66 -11.49
CA ASP A 89 3.56 -8.97 -12.15
C ASP A 89 3.76 -10.15 -11.17
N ASN A 90 4.66 -10.04 -10.19
CA ASN A 90 4.83 -11.09 -9.18
C ASN A 90 3.65 -11.16 -8.20
N ILE A 91 3.13 -10.01 -7.75
CA ILE A 91 1.97 -9.96 -6.85
C ILE A 91 0.74 -10.54 -7.53
N ASP A 92 0.46 -10.09 -8.76
CA ASP A 92 -0.60 -10.59 -9.63
C ASP A 92 -0.54 -12.12 -9.75
N LYS A 93 0.64 -12.65 -10.10
CA LYS A 93 0.88 -14.09 -10.24
C LYS A 93 0.69 -14.88 -8.94
N VAL A 94 1.25 -14.41 -7.82
CA VAL A 94 1.21 -15.13 -6.54
C VAL A 94 -0.19 -15.14 -5.96
N LEU A 95 -0.89 -14.00 -6.02
CA LEU A 95 -2.24 -13.86 -5.49
C LEU A 95 -3.32 -14.27 -6.49
N GLN A 96 -2.94 -14.64 -7.73
CA GLN A 96 -3.85 -15.01 -8.81
C GLN A 96 -4.92 -13.93 -9.05
N LEU A 97 -4.47 -12.69 -9.16
CA LEU A 97 -5.37 -11.56 -9.35
C LEU A 97 -5.94 -11.54 -10.77
N GLU A 98 -7.16 -11.03 -10.91
CA GLU A 98 -7.71 -10.70 -12.21
C GLU A 98 -6.93 -9.52 -12.82
N PRO A 99 -6.75 -9.46 -14.16
CA PRO A 99 -5.90 -8.47 -14.82
C PRO A 99 -6.21 -7.00 -14.46
N GLU A 100 -7.47 -6.70 -14.15
CA GLU A 100 -7.99 -5.39 -13.80
C GLU A 100 -7.63 -4.94 -12.37
N LYS A 101 -7.31 -5.87 -11.45
CA LYS A 101 -7.13 -5.57 -10.02
C LYS A 101 -6.00 -4.60 -9.76
N LEU A 102 -4.88 -4.75 -10.48
CA LEU A 102 -3.74 -3.84 -10.39
C LEU A 102 -3.79 -2.72 -11.43
N GLY A 103 -4.94 -2.51 -12.09
CA GLY A 103 -5.08 -1.57 -13.20
C GLY A 103 -4.70 -0.13 -12.86
N ALA A 104 -5.01 0.35 -11.65
CA ALA A 104 -4.64 1.69 -11.19
C ALA A 104 -3.12 1.80 -10.98
N SER A 105 -2.52 0.84 -10.26
CA SER A 105 -1.07 0.76 -10.06
C SER A 105 -0.29 0.68 -11.38
N ARG A 106 -0.77 -0.16 -12.31
CA ARG A 106 -0.19 -0.30 -13.66
C ARG A 106 -0.32 0.99 -14.47
N HIS A 107 -1.43 1.71 -14.35
CA HIS A 107 -1.61 2.99 -15.01
C HIS A 107 -0.67 4.05 -14.46
N VAL A 108 -0.59 4.20 -13.14
CA VAL A 108 0.30 5.19 -12.51
C VAL A 108 1.75 4.93 -12.87
N LEU A 109 2.20 3.66 -12.84
CA LEU A 109 3.54 3.31 -13.26
C LEU A 109 3.85 3.70 -14.71
N ARG A 110 2.88 3.50 -15.61
CA ARG A 110 3.04 3.80 -17.04
C ARG A 110 3.11 5.30 -17.31
N GLU A 111 2.26 6.08 -16.66
CA GLU A 111 2.17 7.52 -16.91
C GLU A 111 3.21 8.35 -16.13
N TYR A 112 3.53 7.94 -14.89
CA TYR A 112 4.34 8.74 -13.97
C TYR A 112 5.64 8.05 -13.52
N GLY A 113 5.80 6.75 -13.80
CA GLY A 113 6.93 5.98 -13.28
C GLY A 113 6.84 5.74 -11.77
N ASN A 114 7.97 5.32 -11.18
CA ASN A 114 8.13 5.20 -9.73
C ASN A 114 8.62 6.54 -9.16
N MET A 115 7.73 7.26 -8.48
CA MET A 115 8.01 8.53 -7.79
C MET A 115 8.33 8.31 -6.29
N SER A 116 8.94 7.18 -5.95
CA SER A 116 9.17 6.76 -4.57
C SER A 116 7.85 6.63 -3.78
N GLY A 117 7.87 6.85 -2.47
CA GLY A 117 6.71 6.71 -1.59
C GLY A 117 5.47 7.48 -2.05
N ALA A 118 5.64 8.65 -2.67
CA ALA A 118 4.52 9.47 -3.17
C ALA A 118 3.65 8.74 -4.21
N THR A 119 4.19 7.73 -4.90
CA THR A 119 3.47 6.99 -5.96
C THR A 119 2.18 6.35 -5.45
N ILE A 120 2.11 5.92 -4.19
CA ILE A 120 0.92 5.26 -3.63
C ILE A 120 -0.31 6.20 -3.63
N VAL A 121 -0.09 7.51 -3.42
CA VAL A 121 -1.16 8.52 -3.43
C VAL A 121 -1.72 8.72 -4.84
N PHE A 122 -0.87 8.63 -5.87
CA PHE A 122 -1.31 8.69 -7.25
C PHE A 122 -2.15 7.46 -7.63
N VAL A 123 -1.88 6.29 -7.04
CA VAL A 123 -2.69 5.08 -7.22
C VAL A 123 -4.07 5.25 -6.60
N LEU A 124 -4.13 5.83 -5.40
CA LEU A 124 -5.40 6.17 -4.75
C LEU A 124 -6.22 7.16 -5.59
N ASP A 125 -5.59 8.23 -6.09
CA ASP A 125 -6.29 9.21 -6.93
C ASP A 125 -6.74 8.60 -8.27
N GLU A 126 -5.95 7.70 -8.86
CA GLU A 126 -6.34 6.99 -10.08
C GLU A 126 -7.55 6.07 -9.85
N LEU A 127 -7.60 5.35 -8.72
CA LEU A 127 -8.79 4.57 -8.34
C LEU A 127 -10.02 5.46 -8.19
N ARG A 128 -9.87 6.62 -7.53
CA ARG A 128 -10.95 7.61 -7.40
C ARG A 128 -11.45 8.07 -8.77
N ARG A 129 -10.54 8.44 -9.68
CA ARG A 129 -10.89 8.92 -11.03
C ARG A 129 -11.60 7.87 -11.88
N ARG A 130 -11.31 6.58 -11.67
CA ARG A 130 -12.00 5.49 -12.37
C ARG A 130 -13.47 5.34 -12.01
N ARG A 131 -13.93 5.94 -10.89
CA ARG A 131 -15.34 5.94 -10.44
C ARG A 131 -15.98 4.54 -10.43
N SER A 132 -15.19 3.49 -10.23
CA SER A 132 -15.69 2.13 -10.11
C SER A 132 -16.34 1.95 -8.74
N LEU A 133 -17.45 1.20 -8.68
CA LEU A 133 -17.94 0.68 -7.41
C LEU A 133 -16.86 -0.24 -6.83
N LEU A 134 -16.13 0.27 -5.85
CA LEU A 134 -15.10 -0.51 -5.16
C LEU A 134 -15.79 -1.52 -4.21
N PRO A 135 -15.23 -2.73 -4.05
CA PRO A 135 -15.63 -3.64 -3.00
C PRO A 135 -15.63 -2.99 -1.61
N GLU A 136 -16.27 -3.67 -0.65
CA GLU A 136 -16.29 -3.21 0.73
C GLU A 136 -14.89 -3.20 1.35
N TRP A 137 -14.04 -4.16 0.99
CA TRP A 137 -12.70 -4.31 1.53
C TRP A 137 -11.62 -3.99 0.52
N GLY A 138 -10.59 -3.28 0.97
CA GLY A 138 -9.40 -2.96 0.18
C GLY A 138 -8.12 -3.41 0.86
N ALA A 139 -7.12 -3.72 0.04
CA ALA A 139 -5.75 -3.97 0.47
C ALA A 139 -4.81 -2.93 -0.17
N MET A 140 -3.94 -2.37 0.66
CA MET A 140 -2.86 -1.50 0.23
C MET A 140 -1.52 -2.12 0.59
N LEU A 141 -0.58 -2.08 -0.35
CA LEU A 141 0.76 -2.64 -0.21
C LEU A 141 1.80 -1.61 -0.62
N ALA A 142 2.79 -1.37 0.25
CA ALA A 142 3.97 -0.57 -0.07
C ALA A 142 5.26 -1.33 0.30
N PHE A 143 6.37 -0.94 -0.35
CA PHE A 143 7.64 -1.66 -0.25
C PHE A 143 8.77 -0.66 0.01
N GLY A 144 9.59 -0.93 1.02
CA GLY A 144 10.68 -0.06 1.43
C GLY A 144 11.99 -0.80 1.73
N PRO A 145 13.09 -0.07 1.99
CA PRO A 145 14.37 -0.66 2.34
C PRO A 145 14.28 -1.64 3.52
N GLY A 146 14.93 -2.80 3.41
CA GLY A 146 14.82 -3.82 4.46
C GLY A 146 14.87 -5.26 3.99
N VAL A 147 14.31 -5.71 2.85
CA VAL A 147 13.07 -5.30 2.18
C VAL A 147 11.92 -5.35 3.19
N THR A 148 11.19 -4.25 3.33
CA THR A 148 10.03 -4.12 4.21
C THR A 148 8.76 -4.06 3.39
N ILE A 149 7.75 -4.82 3.79
CA ILE A 149 6.40 -4.84 3.21
C ILE A 149 5.46 -4.20 4.23
N GLU A 150 4.86 -3.08 3.83
CA GLU A 150 3.78 -2.44 4.57
C GLU A 150 2.45 -2.91 4.00
N THR A 151 1.56 -3.39 4.86
CA THR A 151 0.24 -3.89 4.49
C THR A 151 -0.83 -3.13 5.27
N MET A 152 -1.84 -2.64 4.57
CA MET A 152 -3.00 -2.00 5.18
C MET A 152 -4.28 -2.60 4.62
N LEU A 153 -5.18 -3.00 5.50
CA LEU A 153 -6.52 -3.48 5.21
C LEU A 153 -7.53 -2.43 5.67
N TYR A 154 -8.57 -2.22 4.89
CA TYR A 154 -9.59 -1.23 5.22
C TYR A 154 -10.97 -1.68 4.74
N ALA A 155 -11.96 -1.48 5.61
CA ALA A 155 -13.36 -1.57 5.28
C ALA A 155 -13.91 -0.19 4.95
N ARG A 156 -14.58 -0.09 3.81
CA ARG A 156 -15.35 1.07 3.41
C ARG A 156 -16.53 1.26 4.37
N VAL A 157 -16.53 2.38 5.10
CA VAL A 157 -17.69 2.78 5.91
C VAL A 157 -18.66 3.52 4.99
N TYR A 158 -19.84 2.96 4.77
CA TYR A 158 -20.92 3.63 4.06
C TYR A 158 -21.63 4.61 5.02
N GLU A 159 -21.13 5.83 5.15
CA GLU A 159 -21.94 6.93 5.67
C GLU A 159 -22.15 7.98 4.58
N GLY A 160 -23.37 8.06 4.07
CA GLY A 160 -23.96 9.29 3.55
C GLY A 160 -23.34 10.01 2.34
N GLY A 161 -22.25 9.53 1.74
CA GLY A 161 -21.67 10.17 0.54
C GLY A 161 -20.20 9.81 0.30
N GLY A 162 -19.94 8.76 -0.48
CA GLY A 162 -18.75 8.60 -1.32
C GLY A 162 -17.32 8.63 -0.73
N GLN A 163 -17.13 8.83 0.58
CA GLN A 163 -15.82 9.13 1.15
C GLN A 163 -15.05 7.87 1.58
N ILE A 164 -13.75 7.83 1.30
CA ILE A 164 -12.80 6.86 1.89
C ILE A 164 -12.03 7.59 2.99
N ILE A 165 -12.11 7.11 4.23
CA ILE A 165 -11.38 7.69 5.37
C ILE A 165 -10.25 6.71 5.74
N LEU A 166 -8.99 7.13 5.58
CA LEU A 166 -7.81 6.32 5.91
C LEU A 166 -7.27 6.70 7.30
N GLU A 167 -7.92 6.24 8.35
CA GLU A 167 -7.49 6.53 9.71
C GLU A 167 -6.38 5.55 10.16
N SER A 168 -5.12 5.98 10.27
CA SER A 168 -4.06 5.17 10.89
C SER A 168 -2.88 6.02 11.38
N GLN A 169 -2.59 5.91 12.68
CA GLN A 169 -1.42 6.52 13.34
C GLN A 169 -0.07 5.97 12.81
N LYS A 170 -0.06 4.85 12.08
CA LYS A 170 1.15 4.21 11.52
C LYS A 170 1.64 4.84 10.20
N MET A 171 0.87 5.76 9.60
CA MET A 171 1.22 6.49 8.36
C MET A 171 2.24 7.63 8.55
N LYS A 172 2.88 7.77 9.73
CA LYS A 172 3.79 8.89 10.02
C LYS A 172 5.02 8.92 9.10
N ALA A 173 5.58 7.76 8.75
CA ALA A 173 6.71 7.66 7.81
C ALA A 173 6.30 8.02 6.37
N CYS A 174 5.09 7.64 5.95
CA CYS A 174 4.53 8.03 4.65
C CYS A 174 4.21 9.53 4.61
N LYS A 175 3.74 10.10 5.73
CA LYS A 175 3.41 11.53 5.92
C LYS A 175 4.64 12.44 5.79
N GLU A 176 5.78 12.07 6.38
CA GLU A 176 7.02 12.86 6.29
C GLU A 176 7.60 12.87 4.86
N GLY A 177 7.53 11.74 4.14
CA GLY A 177 7.93 11.66 2.73
C GLY A 177 6.97 12.38 1.77
N LEU A 178 5.66 12.38 2.07
CA LEU A 178 4.62 12.98 1.24
C LEU A 178 4.55 14.50 1.36
N ALA A 179 4.76 15.06 2.56
CA ALA A 179 4.78 16.51 2.78
C ALA A 179 5.89 17.21 1.95
N LEU A 180 7.08 16.62 1.88
CA LEU A 180 8.19 17.12 1.06
C LEU A 180 7.95 17.00 -0.46
N ALA A 181 7.17 16.01 -0.89
CA ALA A 181 6.85 15.82 -2.30
C ALA A 181 5.78 16.81 -2.79
N LEU A 182 4.79 17.13 -1.95
CA LEU A 182 3.66 17.99 -2.29
C LEU A 182 4.03 19.49 -2.32
N GLU A 183 4.97 19.95 -1.50
CA GLU A 183 5.44 21.35 -1.51
C GLU A 183 6.11 21.79 -2.83
N ARG A 184 6.51 20.83 -3.68
CA ARG A 184 7.21 21.09 -4.96
C ARG A 184 6.37 20.81 -6.21
N THR A 185 5.14 20.33 -6.05
CA THR A 185 4.25 20.02 -7.18
C THR A 185 3.09 20.99 -7.22
N THR A 186 2.89 21.69 -8.34
CA THR A 186 1.69 22.47 -8.67
C THR A 186 0.51 21.55 -8.98
N CYS A 187 0.23 20.59 -8.10
CA CYS A 187 -0.85 19.62 -8.26
C CYS A 187 -2.15 20.16 -7.65
N PRO A 188 -3.29 20.16 -8.36
CA PRO A 188 -4.58 20.65 -7.86
C PRO A 188 -5.27 19.69 -6.86
N ILE A 189 -4.55 18.69 -6.34
CA ILE A 189 -5.06 17.78 -5.31
C ILE A 189 -4.94 18.50 -3.96
N GLN A 190 -6.05 18.94 -3.37
CA GLN A 190 -6.08 19.31 -1.95
C GLN A 190 -6.05 18.02 -1.12
N VAL A 191 -4.84 17.56 -0.77
CA VAL A 191 -4.67 16.58 0.31
C VAL A 191 -4.71 17.37 1.61
N GLU A 192 -5.87 17.44 2.27
CA GLU A 192 -5.96 18.04 3.59
C GLU A 192 -5.43 17.01 4.61
N LEU A 193 -4.13 17.08 4.86
CA LEU A 193 -3.46 16.28 5.88
C LEU A 193 -3.69 16.96 7.23
N ASP A 194 -4.78 16.62 7.93
CA ASP A 194 -4.91 17.05 9.31
C ASP A 194 -3.80 16.39 10.16
N CYS A 195 -3.24 17.15 11.11
CA CYS A 195 -2.20 16.67 12.01
C CYS A 195 -2.70 15.61 12.98
N SER A 196 -4.03 15.51 13.17
CA SER A 196 -4.72 14.51 13.99
C SER A 196 -5.15 13.25 13.23
N GLU A 197 -5.47 13.36 11.93
CA GLU A 197 -6.11 12.29 11.15
C GLU A 197 -5.59 12.29 9.69
N ALA A 198 -5.21 11.11 9.16
CA ALA A 198 -4.83 10.98 7.75
C ALA A 198 -6.07 10.83 6.85
N VAL A 199 -6.96 11.82 6.82
CA VAL A 199 -8.16 11.74 5.99
C VAL A 199 -7.79 12.00 4.52
N VAL A 200 -7.70 10.95 3.71
CA VAL A 200 -7.70 11.13 2.25
C VAL A 200 -9.14 11.37 1.81
N MET A 201 -9.61 12.62 1.91
CA MET A 201 -10.97 13.01 1.49
C MET A 201 -11.15 12.74 -0.02
N LEU A 202 -11.80 11.63 -0.38
CA LEU A 202 -12.22 11.37 -1.76
C LEU A 202 -13.60 12.01 -1.98
N ASN A 203 -13.62 13.22 -2.54
CA ASN A 203 -14.85 13.84 -3.08
C ASN A 203 -15.05 13.48 -4.56
#